data_AF-A0A8X6YLV4-F1
#
_entry.id   AF-A0A8X6YLV4-F1
#
_cell.length_a   1.000
_cell.length_b   1.000
_cell.length_c   1.000
_cell.angle_alpha   90.00
_cell.angle_beta   90.00
_cell.angle_gamma   90.00
#
_symmetry.space_group_name_H-M   'P 1'
#
loop_
_entity.id
_entity.type
_entity.pdbx_description
1 polymer ?
#
loop_
_entity_poly.entity_id
_entity_poly.type
_entity_poly.pdbx_seq_one_letter_code
_entity_poly.pdbx_strand_id
1 'polypeptide(L)'
;MLNLIPLYETTKGDDIFLAVNKTIIDCGGFQKCSCIVTDGAKARTGTVTGFVGLLKEKGINCPLIHCTIHQEALWGNLCAKRMP
;
A
#
# COMPACT_ATOMS: atom_id res chain seq x y z
N MET A 1 -0.61 -16.03 3.56
CA MET A 1 -1.34 -15.12 2.66
C MET A 1 -2.80 -15.13 3.09
N LEU A 2 -3.40 -13.97 3.39
CA LEU A 2 -4.77 -13.91 3.94
C LEU A 2 -5.84 -13.95 2.84
N ASN A 3 -5.67 -13.20 1.75
CA ASN A 3 -6.60 -13.16 0.64
C ASN A 3 -5.90 -12.65 -0.64
N LEU A 4 -6.45 -12.97 -1.82
CA LEU A 4 -6.06 -12.39 -3.11
C LEU A 4 -7.32 -11.81 -3.76
N ILE A 5 -7.47 -10.48 -3.73
CA ILE A 5 -8.64 -9.80 -4.27
C ILE A 5 -8.28 -9.13 -5.60
N PRO A 6 -8.80 -9.62 -6.74
CA PRO A 6 -8.67 -8.92 -7.99
C PRO A 6 -9.50 -7.62 -7.98
N LEU A 7 -8.90 -6.53 -8.47
CA LEU A 7 -9.59 -5.25 -8.70
C LEU A 7 -9.80 -5.07 -10.20
N TYR A 8 -11.04 -5.21 -10.67
CA TYR A 8 -11.35 -5.28 -12.11
C TYR A 8 -11.55 -3.92 -12.79
N GLU A 9 -12.10 -2.94 -12.08
CA GLU A 9 -12.47 -1.63 -12.65
C GLU A 9 -11.35 -0.62 -12.49
N THR A 10 -11.07 -0.23 -11.25
CA THR A 10 -10.08 0.77 -10.91
C THR A 10 -9.18 0.30 -9.77
N THR A 11 -8.01 0.94 -9.67
CA THR A 11 -7.03 0.71 -8.61
C THR A 11 -6.81 1.99 -7.82
N LYS A 12 -7.89 2.75 -7.54
CA LYS A 12 -7.82 3.98 -6.73
C LYS A 12 -7.60 3.63 -5.25
N GLY A 13 -7.21 4.62 -4.45
CA GLY A 13 -6.99 4.41 -3.03
C GLY A 13 -8.22 3.84 -2.32
N ASP A 14 -9.43 4.27 -2.68
CA ASP A 14 -10.69 3.78 -2.11
C ASP A 14 -10.94 2.30 -2.43
N ASP A 15 -10.69 1.86 -3.68
CA ASP A 15 -10.86 0.46 -4.08
C ASP A 15 -9.94 -0.44 -3.25
N ILE A 16 -8.68 -0.01 -3.10
CA ILE A 16 -7.67 -0.69 -2.29
C ILE A 16 -8.09 -0.70 -0.81
N PHE A 17 -8.54 0.45 -0.28
CA PHE A 17 -8.98 0.56 1.10
C PHE A 17 -10.14 -0.40 1.40
N LEU A 18 -11.17 -0.41 0.55
CA LEU A 18 -12.33 -1.27 0.73
C LEU A 18 -11.96 -2.76 0.67
N ALA A 19 -11.11 -3.16 -0.27
CA ALA A 19 -10.65 -4.54 -0.38
C ALA A 19 -9.83 -4.99 0.84
N VAL A 20 -8.91 -4.15 1.31
CA VAL A 20 -8.09 -4.45 2.50
C VAL A 20 -8.95 -4.46 3.76
N ASN A 21 -9.84 -3.47 3.93
CA ASN A 21 -10.72 -3.38 5.10
C ASN A 21 -11.63 -4.61 5.24
N LYS A 22 -12.20 -5.07 4.12
CA LYS A 22 -12.99 -6.32 4.08
C LYS A 22 -12.17 -7.55 4.47
N THR A 23 -10.89 -7.60 4.12
CA THR A 23 -10.02 -8.73 4.45
C THR A 23 -9.55 -8.71 5.90
N ILE A 24 -9.18 -7.55 6.40
CA ILE A 24 -8.50 -7.44 7.69
C ILE A 24 -9.47 -7.50 8.87
N ILE A 25 -10.76 -7.21 8.67
CA ILE A 25 -11.77 -7.27 9.74
C ILE A 25 -11.89 -8.68 10.32
N ASP A 26 -11.80 -9.72 9.47
CA ASP A 26 -11.82 -11.12 9.87
C ASP A 26 -10.56 -11.51 10.67
N CYS A 27 -9.49 -10.72 10.55
CA CYS A 27 -8.24 -10.87 11.30
C CYS A 27 -8.17 -9.98 12.55
N GLY A 28 -9.29 -9.38 12.94
CA GLY A 28 -9.37 -8.47 14.08
C GLY A 28 -8.91 -7.04 13.78
N GLY A 29 -9.03 -6.60 12.52
CA GLY A 29 -8.97 -5.21 12.09
C GLY A 29 -7.57 -4.59 12.04
N PHE A 30 -7.52 -3.32 11.61
CA PHE A 30 -6.27 -2.56 11.50
C PHE A 30 -5.55 -2.37 12.84
N GLN A 31 -6.26 -2.40 13.96
CA GLN A 31 -5.68 -2.36 15.30
C GLN A 31 -4.72 -3.52 15.62
N LYS A 32 -4.88 -4.66 14.93
CA LYS A 32 -3.95 -5.79 15.02
C LYS A 32 -2.89 -5.80 13.92
N CYS A 33 -2.86 -4.78 13.06
CA CYS A 33 -1.92 -4.66 11.97
C CYS A 33 -0.60 -4.05 12.46
N SER A 34 0.50 -4.83 12.42
CA SER A 34 1.81 -4.35 12.85
C SER A 34 2.43 -3.35 11.88
N CYS A 35 2.24 -3.54 10.57
CA CYS A 35 2.67 -2.61 9.54
C CYS A 35 1.96 -2.89 8.21
N ILE A 36 1.94 -1.88 7.33
CA ILE A 36 1.46 -1.97 5.96
C ILE A 36 2.62 -1.68 5.02
N VAL A 37 2.91 -2.62 4.12
CA VAL A 37 3.99 -2.51 3.14
C VAL A 37 3.40 -2.36 1.74
N THR A 38 3.75 -1.28 1.01
CA THR A 38 3.22 -1.01 -0.34
C THR A 38 4.35 -0.74 -1.34
N ASP A 39 4.12 -0.96 -2.65
CA ASP A 39 5.12 -0.73 -3.70
C ASP A 39 5.34 0.76 -4.06
N GLY A 40 4.75 1.69 -3.31
CA GLY A 40 4.95 3.11 -3.53
C GLY A 40 4.09 3.76 -4.61
N ALA A 41 3.27 3.01 -5.35
CA ALA A 41 2.44 3.58 -6.42
C ALA A 41 1.55 4.72 -5.91
N LYS A 42 1.27 5.73 -6.74
CA LYS A 42 0.50 6.94 -6.34
C LYS A 42 -0.87 6.61 -5.73
N ALA A 43 -1.57 5.61 -6.26
CA ALA A 43 -2.84 5.16 -5.69
C ALA A 43 -2.72 4.58 -4.27
N ARG A 44 -1.52 4.15 -3.88
CA ARG A 44 -1.22 3.63 -2.54
C ARG A 44 -0.69 4.73 -1.63
N THR A 45 0.22 5.58 -2.10
CA THR A 45 0.95 6.57 -1.27
C THR A 45 0.40 7.99 -1.30
N GLY A 46 -0.56 8.28 -2.18
CA GLY A 46 -1.20 9.60 -2.27
C GLY A 46 -1.74 10.08 -0.92
N THR A 47 -1.47 11.33 -0.58
CA THR A 47 -1.75 11.90 0.75
C THR A 47 -3.22 12.20 1.00
N VAL A 48 -4.00 12.39 -0.07
CA VAL A 48 -5.45 12.70 0.00
C VAL A 48 -6.26 11.48 -0.44
N THR A 49 -6.10 11.07 -1.70
CA THR A 49 -6.93 10.01 -2.32
C THR A 49 -6.23 8.65 -2.41
N GLY A 50 -4.99 8.55 -1.93
CA GLY A 50 -4.27 7.28 -1.89
C GLY A 50 -4.66 6.45 -0.68
N PHE A 51 -4.48 5.14 -0.75
CA PHE A 51 -4.77 4.22 0.35
C PHE A 51 -4.17 4.68 1.69
N VAL A 52 -2.90 5.10 1.69
CA VAL A 52 -2.20 5.67 2.86
C VAL A 52 -2.85 6.96 3.37
N GLY A 53 -3.26 7.85 2.46
CA GLY A 53 -3.99 9.07 2.82
C GLY A 53 -5.30 8.74 3.54
N LEU A 54 -6.08 7.80 2.99
CA LEU A 54 -7.35 7.35 3.56
C LEU A 54 -7.18 6.70 4.93
N LEU A 55 -6.12 5.90 5.14
CA LEU A 55 -5.82 5.34 6.46
C LEU A 55 -5.59 6.44 7.51
N LYS A 56 -4.80 7.46 7.15
CA LYS A 56 -4.51 8.60 8.03
C LYS A 56 -5.75 9.43 8.32
N GLU A 57 -6.56 9.71 7.31
CA GLU A 57 -7.84 10.43 7.46
C GLU A 57 -8.78 9.72 8.43
N LYS A 58 -8.81 8.39 8.38
CA LYS A 58 -9.62 7.54 9.27
C LYS A 58 -8.99 7.29 10.65
N GLY A 59 -7.85 7.92 10.97
CA GLY A 59 -7.17 7.77 12.25
C GLY A 59 -6.55 6.40 12.48
N ILE A 60 -6.30 5.63 11.42
CA ILE A 60 -5.67 4.31 11.53
C ILE A 60 -4.17 4.49 11.74
N ASN A 61 -3.71 4.21 12.96
CA ASN A 61 -2.32 4.35 13.34
C ASN A 61 -1.55 3.04 13.15
N CYS A 62 -1.06 2.81 11.94
CA CYS A 62 -0.24 1.66 11.58
C CYS A 62 1.04 2.13 10.86
N PRO A 63 2.23 1.60 11.18
CA PRO A 63 3.45 1.89 10.44
C PRO A 63 3.30 1.63 8.94
N LEU A 64 3.67 2.60 8.12
CA LEU A 64 3.58 2.53 6.67
C LEU A 64 4.99 2.46 6.09
N ILE A 65 5.28 1.37 5.39
CA ILE A 65 6.62 1.09 4.87
C ILE A 65 6.53 0.94 3.35
N HIS A 66 7.50 1.48 2.64
CA HIS A 66 7.65 1.22 1.23
C HIS A 66 8.35 -0.13 1.04
N CYS A 67 7.88 -0.96 0.10
CA CYS A 67 8.44 -2.27 -0.18
C CYS A 67 9.94 -2.16 -0.51
N THR A 68 10.78 -2.79 0.33
CA THR A 68 12.25 -2.76 0.19
C THR A 68 12.68 -3.36 -1.15
N ILE A 69 12.04 -4.45 -1.58
CA ILE A 69 12.33 -5.11 -2.87
C ILE A 69 12.06 -4.15 -4.03
N HIS A 70 10.98 -3.35 -3.96
CA HIS A 70 10.70 -2.36 -5.00
C HIS A 70 11.72 -1.20 -4.97
N GLN A 71 12.17 -0.77 -3.78
CA GLN A 71 13.22 0.26 -3.68
C GLN A 71 14.55 -0.22 -4.24
N GLU A 72 14.96 -1.44 -3.92
CA GLU A 72 16.20 -2.04 -4.44
C GLU A 72 16.16 -2.17 -5.96
N ALA A 73 15.05 -2.68 -6.52
CA ALA A 73 14.86 -2.75 -7.97
C ALA A 73 14.90 -1.36 -8.62
N LEU A 74 14.25 -0.36 -8.00
CA LEU A 74 14.28 1.02 -8.48
C LEU A 74 15.70 1.60 -8.45
N TRP A 75 16.46 1.36 -7.38
CA TRP A 75 17.86 1.79 -7.30
C TRP A 75 18.75 1.10 -8.32
N GLY A 76 18.62 -0.21 -8.51
CA GLY A 76 19.35 -0.93 -9.54
C GLY A 76 19.10 -0.33 -10.94
N ASN A 77 17.83 -0.04 -11.25
CA ASN A 77 17.45 0.60 -12.51
C ASN A 77 18.00 2.02 -12.65
N LEU A 78 17.99 2.81 -11.58
CA LEU A 78 18.54 4.17 -11.59
C LEU A 78 20.06 4.14 -11.80
N CYS A 79 20.78 3.25 -11.11
CA CYS A 79 22.22 3.07 -11.29
C CYS A 79 22.56 2.63 -12.72
N ALA A 80 21.83 1.66 -13.28
CA ALA A 80 22.03 1.21 -14.65
C ALA A 80 21.79 2.32 -15.68
N LYS A 81 20.80 3.20 -15.46
CA LYS A 81 20.53 4.36 -16.33
C LYS A 81 21.53 5.51 -16.17
N ARG A 82 22.31 5.52 -15.09
CA ARG A 82 23.32 6.55 -14.79
C ARG A 82 24.75 6.10 -15.10
N MET A 83 24.94 4.85 -15.52
CA MET A 83 26.20 4.39 -16.07
C MET A 83 26.41 5.06 -17.45
N PRO A 84 27.55 5.75 -17.68
CA PRO A 84 27.86 6.40 -18.95
C PRO A 84 28.02 5.41 -20.10
#